data_AF-A0AAJ5W013-F1
#
_entry.id   AF-A0AAJ5W013-F1
#
_cell.length_a   1.000
_cell.length_b   1.000
_cell.length_c   1.000
_cell.angle_alpha   90.00
_cell.angle_beta   90.00
_cell.angle_gamma   90.00
#
_symmetry.space_group_name_H-M   'P 1'
#
loop_
_entity.id
_entity.type
_entity.pdbx_description
1 polymer ?
#
loop_
_entity_poly.entity_id
_entity_poly.type
_entity_poly.pdbx_seq_one_letter_code
_entity_poly.pdbx_strand_id
1 'polypeptide(L)'
;MTEINSGTAAPAATPSHAASHAVRSGRVGRAGSWILRALRLELGIYAAIGRAIARRPAVPAGASGFRYDSPVRTILIVFIVLSAVEIPIIDLIVHPWPAVRIGLLILGIWGLTWMIGLLCAYLMRPHTVGPHGIRVREGLEIDIDLPWDDIAAVARSTRTDEPKSPRIDGPDDARVLSLRMQDATNVEITLEGPTTVRLPELAPRGGAHAVSTVRLWVDDLEGFLHAVRHHIP
;
A
#
# COMPACT_ATOMS: atom_id res chain seq x y z
N MET A 1 -65.68 -31.06 44.68
CA MET A 1 -64.52 -30.19 44.88
C MET A 1 -63.56 -30.50 43.74
N THR A 2 -63.86 -29.99 42.53
CA THR A 2 -63.26 -28.78 41.89
C THR A 2 -62.10 -29.20 40.98
N GLU A 3 -61.92 -28.84 39.72
CA GLU A 3 -62.71 -28.27 38.63
C GLU A 3 -61.95 -28.67 37.34
N ILE A 4 -62.66 -28.76 36.20
CA ILE A 4 -62.09 -28.88 34.87
C ILE A 4 -61.92 -27.44 34.35
N ASN A 5 -60.74 -27.03 33.87
CA ASN A 5 -60.72 -26.01 32.83
C ASN A 5 -59.46 -26.05 31.95
N SER A 6 -59.76 -26.02 30.65
CA SER A 6 -58.88 -25.96 29.50
C SER A 6 -58.56 -24.50 29.16
N GLY A 7 -57.44 -24.29 28.47
CA GLY A 7 -57.27 -23.15 27.57
C GLY A 7 -56.36 -22.03 28.08
N THR A 8 -55.24 -21.81 27.39
CA THR A 8 -55.08 -20.67 26.46
C THR A 8 -53.62 -20.62 26.04
N ALA A 9 -53.38 -20.77 24.75
CA ALA A 9 -52.07 -20.60 24.12
C ALA A 9 -51.61 -19.15 24.30
N ALA A 10 -50.42 -18.96 24.90
CA ALA A 10 -49.72 -17.68 24.89
C ALA A 10 -48.86 -17.59 23.62
N PRO A 11 -48.90 -16.47 22.88
CA PRO A 11 -48.26 -16.34 21.58
C PRO A 11 -46.73 -16.22 21.70
N ALA A 12 -46.04 -16.83 20.75
CA ALA A 12 -44.60 -16.71 20.55
C ALA A 12 -44.17 -15.24 20.44
N ALA A 13 -43.17 -14.86 21.24
CA ALA A 13 -42.52 -13.56 21.16
C ALA A 13 -41.94 -13.34 19.75
N THR A 14 -42.38 -12.28 19.09
CA THR A 14 -41.90 -11.84 17.78
C THR A 14 -40.54 -11.14 17.95
N PRO A 15 -39.44 -11.59 17.34
CA PRO A 15 -38.22 -10.80 17.27
C PRO A 15 -38.23 -10.02 15.95
N SER A 16 -38.98 -8.91 15.88
CA SER A 16 -38.98 -8.06 14.68
C SER A 16 -39.01 -6.59 15.08
N HIS A 17 -37.88 -6.07 15.58
CA HIS A 17 -37.62 -4.62 15.56
C HIS A 17 -36.13 -4.24 15.61
N ALA A 18 -35.20 -5.17 15.84
CA ALA A 18 -33.76 -4.88 15.92
C ALA A 18 -33.01 -4.91 14.57
N ALA A 19 -33.61 -5.43 13.50
CA ALA A 19 -32.91 -5.67 12.23
C ALA A 19 -32.80 -4.43 11.30
N SER A 20 -33.51 -3.34 11.59
CA SER A 20 -33.60 -2.18 10.69
C SER A 20 -32.59 -1.05 10.95
N HIS A 21 -31.83 -1.08 12.06
CA HIS A 21 -30.85 -0.03 12.37
C HIS A 21 -29.40 -0.33 11.92
N ALA A 22 -29.08 -1.57 11.54
CA ALA A 22 -27.70 -1.97 11.24
C ALA A 22 -27.24 -1.70 9.78
N VAL A 23 -28.15 -1.41 8.86
CA VAL A 23 -27.82 -1.34 7.41
C VAL A 23 -27.47 0.08 6.93
N ARG A 24 -27.84 1.14 7.67
CA ARG A 24 -27.57 2.53 7.27
C ARG A 24 -26.20 3.07 7.69
N SER A 25 -25.51 2.46 8.66
CA SER A 25 -24.19 2.90 9.13
C SER A 25 -23.03 2.50 8.18
N GLY A 26 -23.25 1.54 7.27
CA GLY A 26 -22.18 0.98 6.45
C GLY A 26 -21.76 1.78 5.22
N ARG A 27 -22.58 2.69 4.66
CA ARG A 27 -22.21 3.42 3.42
C ARG A 27 -21.45 4.72 3.70
N VAL A 28 -21.85 5.47 4.72
CA VAL A 28 -21.23 6.76 5.07
C VAL A 28 -19.82 6.57 5.65
N GLY A 29 -19.62 5.55 6.49
CA GLY A 29 -18.29 5.20 7.01
C GLY A 29 -17.32 4.71 5.93
N ARG A 30 -17.82 3.99 4.91
CA ARG A 30 -17.02 3.56 3.76
C ARG A 30 -16.67 4.74 2.85
N ALA A 31 -17.62 5.60 2.51
CA ALA A 31 -17.33 6.78 1.67
C ALA A 31 -16.35 7.75 2.35
N GLY A 32 -16.48 7.96 3.66
CA GLY A 32 -15.55 8.78 4.44
C GLY A 32 -14.12 8.22 4.49
N SER A 33 -13.96 6.89 4.60
CA SER A 33 -12.63 6.27 4.56
C SER A 33 -11.98 6.35 3.18
N TRP A 34 -12.77 6.26 2.09
CA TRP A 34 -12.27 6.49 0.72
C TRP A 34 -11.78 7.92 0.50
N ILE A 35 -12.55 8.92 0.95
CA ILE A 35 -12.16 10.34 0.84
C ILE A 35 -10.89 10.62 1.64
N LEU A 36 -10.82 10.16 2.88
CA LEU A 36 -9.65 10.36 3.72
C LEU A 36 -8.40 9.68 3.13
N ARG A 37 -8.57 8.53 2.47
CA ARG A 37 -7.48 7.85 1.77
C ARG A 37 -7.03 8.63 0.54
N ALA A 38 -7.97 9.08 -0.29
CA ALA A 38 -7.65 9.92 -1.45
C ALA A 38 -6.88 11.17 -1.03
N LEU A 39 -7.31 11.84 0.04
CA LEU A 39 -6.60 12.99 0.60
C LEU A 39 -5.21 12.64 1.13
N ARG A 40 -5.03 11.50 1.82
CA ARG A 40 -3.71 11.06 2.29
C ARG A 40 -2.77 10.73 1.14
N LEU A 41 -3.29 10.09 0.09
CA LEU A 41 -2.53 9.80 -1.12
C LEU A 41 -2.08 11.10 -1.78
N GLU A 42 -2.99 12.04 -1.94
CA GLU A 42 -2.72 13.35 -2.53
C GLU A 42 -1.70 14.16 -1.70
N LEU A 43 -1.85 14.21 -0.38
CA LEU A 43 -0.85 14.81 0.52
C LEU A 43 0.51 14.09 0.44
N GLY A 44 0.49 12.76 0.33
CA GLY A 44 1.69 11.95 0.17
C GLY A 44 2.44 12.27 -1.13
N ILE A 45 1.72 12.48 -2.23
CA ILE A 45 2.24 12.89 -3.53
C ILE A 45 2.93 14.25 -3.42
N TYR A 46 2.26 15.27 -2.87
CA TYR A 46 2.86 16.58 -2.72
C TYR A 46 4.06 16.57 -1.76
N ALA A 47 4.01 15.78 -0.68
CA ALA A 47 5.14 15.60 0.23
C ALA A 47 6.32 14.86 -0.43
N ALA A 48 6.05 13.92 -1.34
CA ALA A 48 7.08 13.24 -2.12
C ALA A 48 7.74 14.19 -3.13
N ILE A 49 6.95 15.03 -3.81
CA ILE A 49 7.45 16.09 -4.69
C ILE A 49 8.30 17.07 -3.90
N GLY A 50 7.83 17.56 -2.75
CA GLY A 50 8.57 18.45 -1.88
C GLY A 50 9.91 17.86 -1.43
N ARG A 51 9.94 16.58 -1.06
CA ARG A 51 11.19 15.86 -0.75
C ARG A 51 12.13 15.73 -1.94
N ALA A 52 11.60 15.47 -3.13
CA ALA A 52 12.40 15.39 -4.36
C ALA A 52 13.02 16.75 -4.70
N ILE A 53 12.26 17.84 -4.59
CA ILE A 53 12.75 19.21 -4.79
C ILE A 53 13.83 19.55 -3.75
N ALA A 54 13.60 19.22 -2.48
CA ALA A 54 14.57 19.40 -1.40
C ALA A 54 15.79 18.46 -1.51
N ARG A 55 15.74 17.47 -2.41
CA ARG A 55 16.75 16.39 -2.56
C ARG A 55 17.07 15.69 -1.23
N ARG A 56 16.04 15.42 -0.43
CA ARG A 56 16.16 14.73 0.87
C ARG A 56 15.39 13.41 0.85
N PRO A 57 16.02 12.31 0.39
CA PRO A 57 15.48 10.97 0.56
C PRO A 57 15.21 10.67 2.04
N ALA A 58 14.17 9.89 2.32
CA ALA A 58 13.77 9.56 3.69
C ALA A 58 14.66 8.48 4.33
N VAL A 59 15.97 8.68 4.34
CA VAL A 59 16.93 7.74 4.92
C VAL A 59 17.27 8.20 6.34
N PRO A 60 17.02 7.37 7.38
CA PRO A 60 17.44 7.68 8.75
C PRO A 60 18.96 7.87 8.87
N ALA A 61 19.40 8.67 9.85
CA ALA A 61 20.83 8.85 10.12
C ALA A 61 21.48 7.49 10.46
N GLY A 62 22.63 7.21 9.84
CA GLY A 62 23.34 5.93 10.01
C GLY A 62 22.74 4.75 9.26
N ALA A 63 21.64 4.93 8.51
CA ALA A 63 21.07 3.90 7.66
C ALA A 63 21.52 4.06 6.20
N SER A 64 21.62 2.93 5.50
CA SER A 64 21.80 2.86 4.05
C SER A 64 20.45 2.72 3.35
N GLY A 65 20.22 3.50 2.29
CA GLY A 65 19.00 3.45 1.48
C GLY A 65 19.17 2.63 0.21
N PHE A 66 18.26 1.68 -0.03
CA PHE A 66 18.23 0.81 -1.20
C PHE A 66 16.99 1.04 -2.04
N ARG A 67 17.21 1.20 -3.34
CA ARG A 67 16.15 1.41 -4.32
C ARG A 67 15.48 0.09 -4.69
N TYR A 68 14.25 0.19 -5.16
CA TYR A 68 13.44 -0.94 -5.62
C TYR A 68 12.63 -0.57 -6.87
N ASP A 69 12.87 0.63 -7.43
CA ASP A 69 12.00 1.27 -8.41
C ASP A 69 12.39 0.96 -9.86
N SER A 70 13.56 0.36 -10.12
CA SER A 70 14.11 0.17 -11.47
C SER A 70 13.10 -0.36 -12.50
N PRO A 71 12.30 -1.42 -12.21
CA PRO A 71 11.41 -2.01 -13.21
C PRO A 71 10.24 -1.09 -13.59
N VAL A 72 9.72 -0.31 -12.63
CA VAL A 72 8.56 0.58 -12.84
C VAL A 72 8.98 1.99 -13.25
N ARG A 73 10.18 2.43 -12.89
CA ARG A 73 10.71 3.77 -13.16
C ARG A 73 10.65 4.12 -14.63
N THR A 74 11.17 3.25 -15.50
CA THR A 74 11.21 3.51 -16.95
C THR A 74 9.80 3.65 -17.52
N ILE A 75 8.88 2.78 -17.10
CA ILE A 75 7.48 2.80 -17.52
C ILE A 75 6.83 4.13 -17.11
N LEU A 76 6.97 4.53 -15.84
CA LEU A 76 6.42 5.79 -15.35
C LEU A 76 6.99 7.00 -16.10
N ILE A 77 8.29 7.03 -16.38
CA ILE A 77 8.92 8.12 -17.15
C ILE A 77 8.30 8.21 -18.56
N VAL A 78 8.15 7.07 -19.24
CA VAL A 78 7.54 7.05 -20.59
C VAL A 78 6.12 7.58 -20.55
N PHE A 79 5.28 7.13 -19.62
CA PHE A 79 3.93 7.65 -19.49
C PHE A 79 3.90 9.14 -19.14
N ILE A 80 4.77 9.61 -18.24
CA ILE A 80 4.86 11.05 -17.89
C ILE A 80 5.20 11.88 -19.12
N VAL A 81 6.19 11.47 -19.91
CA VAL A 81 6.59 12.17 -21.14
C VAL A 81 5.46 12.14 -22.17
N LEU A 82 4.84 10.97 -22.37
CA LEU A 82 3.71 10.81 -23.29
C LEU A 82 2.54 11.72 -22.90
N SER A 83 2.12 11.71 -21.63
CA SER A 83 1.05 12.57 -21.13
C SER A 83 1.40 14.05 -21.24
N ALA A 84 2.65 14.44 -21.00
CA ALA A 84 3.09 15.83 -21.16
C ALA A 84 3.00 16.30 -22.63
N VAL A 85 3.22 15.42 -23.59
CA VAL A 85 3.07 15.68 -25.03
C VAL A 85 1.60 15.63 -25.47
N GLU A 86 0.80 14.76 -24.88
CA GLU A 86 -0.63 14.60 -25.22
C GLU A 86 -1.46 15.84 -24.84
N ILE A 87 -1.17 16.45 -23.69
CA ILE A 87 -1.90 17.64 -23.20
C ILE A 87 -1.99 18.76 -24.26
N PRO A 88 -0.88 19.27 -24.85
CA PRO A 88 -0.97 20.32 -25.87
C PRO A 88 -1.58 19.85 -27.19
N ILE A 89 -1.47 18.57 -27.54
CA ILE A 89 -2.12 18.00 -28.74
C ILE A 89 -3.64 18.05 -28.56
N ILE A 90 -4.14 17.57 -27.43
CA ILE A 90 -5.56 17.61 -27.09
C ILE A 90 -6.04 19.06 -27.03
N ASP A 91 -5.29 19.95 -26.39
CA ASP A 91 -5.58 21.39 -26.33
C ASP A 91 -5.83 22.00 -27.72
N LEU A 92 -5.00 21.64 -28.70
CA LEU A 92 -5.12 22.10 -30.08
C LEU A 92 -6.37 21.54 -30.77
N ILE A 93 -6.69 20.25 -30.54
CA ILE A 93 -7.85 19.58 -31.14
C ILE A 93 -9.16 20.18 -30.61
N VAL A 94 -9.27 20.38 -29.30
CA VAL A 94 -10.50 20.84 -28.65
C VAL A 94 -10.58 22.36 -28.49
N HIS A 95 -9.65 23.11 -29.06
CA HIS A 95 -9.64 24.57 -29.00
C HIS A 95 -10.99 25.25 -29.31
N PRO A 96 -11.86 24.73 -30.22
CA PRO A 96 -13.15 25.36 -30.52
C PRO A 96 -14.19 25.28 -29.39
N TRP A 97 -13.99 24.40 -28.40
CA TRP A 97 -14.95 24.16 -27.31
C TRP A 97 -14.31 24.50 -25.95
N PRO A 98 -14.38 25.76 -25.49
CA PRO A 98 -13.69 26.22 -24.29
C PRO A 98 -13.98 25.42 -23.02
N ALA A 99 -15.24 25.01 -22.82
CA ALA A 99 -15.63 24.23 -21.63
C ALA A 99 -14.97 22.83 -21.62
N VAL A 100 -14.94 22.14 -22.77
CA VAL A 100 -14.31 20.82 -22.92
C VAL A 100 -12.80 20.94 -22.75
N ARG A 101 -12.20 21.97 -23.39
CA ARG A 101 -10.78 22.30 -23.29
C ARG A 101 -10.33 22.46 -21.84
N ILE A 102 -11.01 23.34 -21.08
CA ILE A 102 -10.65 23.61 -19.68
C ILE A 102 -10.76 22.32 -18.85
N GLY A 103 -11.83 21.54 -19.02
CA GLY A 103 -12.00 20.27 -18.30
C GLY A 103 -10.87 19.27 -18.57
N LEU A 104 -10.50 19.09 -19.84
CA LEU A 104 -9.41 18.18 -20.24
C LEU A 104 -8.04 18.68 -19.77
N LEU A 105 -7.77 19.99 -19.83
CA LEU A 105 -6.53 20.57 -19.31
C LEU A 105 -6.40 20.35 -17.80
N ILE A 106 -7.45 20.62 -17.03
CA ILE A 106 -7.45 20.39 -15.57
C ILE A 106 -7.17 18.92 -15.29
N LEU A 107 -7.87 18.00 -15.96
CA LEU A 107 -7.70 16.57 -15.74
C LEU A 107 -6.30 16.09 -16.15
N GLY A 108 -5.79 16.55 -17.29
CA GLY A 108 -4.47 16.19 -17.80
C GLY A 108 -3.34 16.69 -16.91
N ILE A 109 -3.37 17.96 -16.51
CA ILE A 109 -2.38 18.54 -15.59
C ILE A 109 -2.43 17.86 -14.23
N TRP A 110 -3.62 17.61 -13.71
CA TRP A 110 -3.81 16.91 -12.44
C TRP A 110 -3.26 15.48 -12.50
N GLY A 111 -3.62 14.72 -13.54
CA GLY A 111 -3.09 13.37 -13.77
C GLY A 111 -1.58 13.34 -13.93
N LEU A 112 -1.00 14.26 -14.72
CA LEU A 112 0.44 14.37 -14.89
C LEU A 112 1.16 14.68 -13.56
N THR A 113 0.63 15.63 -12.78
CA THR A 113 1.15 15.97 -11.44
C THR A 113 1.11 14.76 -10.51
N TRP A 114 0.01 14.00 -10.54
CA TRP A 114 -0.17 12.78 -9.77
C TRP A 114 0.88 11.72 -10.14
N MET A 115 1.13 11.50 -11.44
CA MET A 115 2.16 10.57 -11.92
C MET A 115 3.57 11.00 -11.51
N ILE A 116 3.89 12.29 -11.59
CA ILE A 116 5.18 12.83 -11.15
C ILE A 116 5.37 12.58 -9.64
N GLY A 117 4.36 12.84 -8.82
CA GLY A 117 4.47 12.61 -7.39
C GLY A 117 4.55 11.14 -7.03
N LEU A 118 3.88 10.24 -7.78
CA LEU A 118 4.06 8.80 -7.65
C LEU A 118 5.51 8.39 -7.94
N LEU A 119 6.10 8.89 -9.03
CA LEU A 119 7.52 8.64 -9.34
C LEU A 119 8.43 9.17 -8.23
N CYS A 120 8.17 10.39 -7.73
CA CYS A 120 8.92 10.95 -6.61
C CYS A 120 8.80 10.10 -5.34
N ALA A 121 7.65 9.49 -5.08
CA ALA A 121 7.46 8.62 -3.93
C ALA A 121 8.34 7.38 -3.98
N TYR A 122 8.41 6.71 -5.14
CA TYR A 122 9.32 5.59 -5.37
C TYR A 122 10.78 6.00 -5.19
N LEU A 123 11.17 7.16 -5.70
CA LEU A 123 12.56 7.64 -5.63
C LEU A 123 13.00 8.12 -4.24
N MET A 124 12.10 8.75 -3.48
CA MET A 124 12.43 9.42 -2.22
C MET A 124 12.16 8.58 -0.97
N ARG A 125 11.57 7.38 -1.13
CA ARG A 125 11.29 6.45 -0.03
C ARG A 125 11.95 5.09 -0.27
N PRO A 126 13.29 5.01 -0.32
CA PRO A 126 13.98 3.73 -0.44
C PRO A 126 13.70 2.85 0.78
N HIS A 127 13.92 1.54 0.62
CA HIS A 127 14.10 0.64 1.75
C HIS A 127 15.35 1.07 2.52
N THR A 128 15.36 0.94 3.85
CA THR A 128 16.53 1.34 4.63
C THR A 128 16.98 0.23 5.55
N VAL A 129 18.28 -0.02 5.59
CA VAL A 129 18.92 -0.92 6.56
C VAL A 129 19.80 -0.06 7.45
N GLY A 130 19.63 -0.17 8.75
CA GLY A 130 20.41 0.60 9.72
C GLY A 130 20.54 -0.10 11.07
N PRO A 131 21.05 0.61 12.09
CA PRO A 131 21.36 0.02 13.39
C PRO A 131 20.15 -0.56 14.13
N HIS A 132 18.95 -0.02 13.87
CA HIS A 132 17.73 -0.44 14.56
C HIS A 132 16.97 -1.56 13.82
N GLY A 133 17.35 -1.90 12.58
CA GLY A 133 16.64 -2.91 11.80
C GLY A 133 16.51 -2.55 10.32
N ILE A 134 15.53 -3.19 9.68
CA ILE A 134 15.18 -3.01 8.28
C ILE A 134 13.82 -2.31 8.19
N ARG A 135 13.79 -1.20 7.47
CA ARG A 135 12.53 -0.50 7.17
C ARG A 135 12.16 -0.71 5.71
N VAL A 136 11.09 -1.46 5.50
CA VAL A 136 10.57 -1.83 4.20
C VAL A 136 9.48 -0.85 3.78
N ARG A 137 9.55 -0.35 2.55
CA ARG A 137 8.68 0.72 2.05
C ARG A 137 8.33 0.53 0.60
N GLU A 138 7.05 0.60 0.28
CA GLU A 138 6.57 0.48 -1.10
C GLU A 138 5.65 1.65 -1.43
N GLY A 139 5.99 2.41 -2.46
CA GLY A 139 5.20 3.53 -2.96
C GLY A 139 4.94 4.61 -1.91
N LEU A 140 3.67 5.01 -1.75
CA LEU A 140 3.24 6.07 -0.84
C LEU A 140 2.70 5.56 0.50
N GLU A 141 2.15 4.36 0.54
CA GLU A 141 1.32 3.93 1.67
C GLU A 141 2.01 2.87 2.55
N ILE A 142 2.92 2.06 2.00
CA ILE A 142 3.54 0.97 2.76
C ILE A 142 4.79 1.52 3.47
N ASP A 143 4.83 1.28 4.78
CA ASP A 143 5.96 1.55 5.65
C ASP A 143 5.93 0.54 6.80
N ILE A 144 6.88 -0.39 6.78
CA ILE A 144 6.98 -1.51 7.73
C ILE A 144 8.35 -1.40 8.38
N ASP A 145 8.35 -1.36 9.71
CA ASP A 145 9.56 -1.35 10.51
C ASP A 145 9.79 -2.78 11.03
N LEU A 146 10.94 -3.37 10.74
CA LEU A 146 11.34 -4.71 11.17
C LEU A 146 12.60 -4.56 12.03
N PRO A 147 12.46 -4.51 13.37
CA PRO A 147 13.59 -4.52 14.29
C PRO A 147 14.43 -5.79 14.13
N TRP A 148 15.71 -5.73 14.49
CA TRP A 148 16.58 -6.92 14.45
C TRP A 148 16.06 -8.06 15.35
N ASP A 149 15.47 -7.73 16.49
CA ASP A 149 14.88 -8.70 17.43
C ASP A 149 13.72 -9.51 16.82
N ASP A 150 13.08 -8.99 15.76
CA ASP A 150 11.99 -9.68 15.08
C ASP A 150 12.48 -10.52 13.89
N ILE A 151 13.76 -10.41 13.50
CA ILE A 151 14.31 -11.00 12.27
C ILE A 151 15.12 -12.26 12.59
N ALA A 152 14.59 -13.42 12.19
CA ALA A 152 15.29 -14.68 12.29
C ALA A 152 16.38 -14.85 11.22
N ALA A 153 16.08 -14.46 9.97
CA ALA A 153 17.02 -14.60 8.87
C ALA A 153 16.69 -13.64 7.71
N VAL A 154 17.73 -13.23 6.99
CA VAL A 154 17.60 -12.50 5.72
C VAL A 154 18.39 -13.24 4.66
N ALA A 155 17.71 -13.66 3.60
CA ALA A 155 18.30 -14.45 2.53
C ALA A 155 17.96 -13.88 1.16
N ARG A 156 18.84 -14.15 0.20
CA ARG A 156 18.50 -14.03 -1.22
C ARG A 156 17.47 -15.10 -1.58
N SER A 157 16.35 -14.69 -2.17
CA SER A 157 15.29 -15.60 -2.62
C SER A 157 14.63 -14.97 -3.84
N THR A 158 15.08 -15.36 -5.02
CA THR A 158 14.49 -14.87 -6.28
C THR A 158 13.28 -15.71 -6.61
N ARG A 159 12.13 -15.06 -6.67
CA ARG A 159 10.85 -15.67 -7.01
C ARG A 159 10.05 -14.73 -7.89
N THR A 160 9.45 -15.30 -8.92
CA THR A 160 8.46 -14.65 -9.78
C THR A 160 7.14 -15.34 -9.51
N ASP A 161 6.19 -14.61 -8.95
CA ASP A 161 4.86 -15.12 -8.66
C ASP A 161 3.95 -14.95 -9.90
N GLU A 162 2.83 -15.64 -9.93
CA GLU A 162 1.86 -15.49 -11.03
C GLU A 162 1.22 -14.09 -11.00
N PRO A 163 0.83 -13.55 -12.17
CA PRO A 163 0.12 -12.28 -12.23
C PRO A 163 -1.13 -12.32 -11.35
N LYS A 164 -1.29 -11.28 -10.51
CA LYS A 164 -2.42 -11.11 -9.56
C LYS A 164 -2.43 -12.05 -8.34
N SER A 165 -1.30 -12.70 -7.99
CA SER A 165 -1.24 -13.40 -6.70
C SER A 165 -1.54 -12.45 -5.53
N PRO A 166 -2.15 -12.91 -4.43
CA PRO A 166 -2.42 -12.07 -3.27
C PRO A 166 -1.14 -11.48 -2.67
N ARG A 167 -1.23 -10.31 -2.00
CA ARG A 167 -0.08 -9.75 -1.27
C ARG A 167 0.26 -10.53 0.00
N ILE A 168 -0.75 -11.12 0.62
CA ILE A 168 -0.58 -12.02 1.76
C ILE A 168 -1.07 -13.39 1.34
N ASP A 169 -0.16 -14.36 1.41
CA ASP A 169 -0.42 -15.75 1.08
C ASP A 169 -0.07 -16.66 2.25
N GLY A 170 -0.63 -17.87 2.27
CA GLY A 170 -0.36 -18.89 3.28
C GLY A 170 -1.42 -19.00 4.39
N PRO A 171 -1.35 -20.08 5.20
CA PRO A 171 -2.22 -20.29 6.35
C PRO A 171 -1.93 -19.26 7.46
N ASP A 172 -2.85 -19.08 8.40
CA ASP A 172 -2.80 -18.01 9.42
C ASP A 172 -1.52 -17.99 10.27
N ASP A 173 -0.89 -19.15 10.47
CA ASP A 173 0.33 -19.38 11.23
C ASP A 173 1.62 -19.16 10.41
N ALA A 174 1.55 -19.22 9.07
CA ALA A 174 2.68 -19.08 8.16
C ALA A 174 2.41 -18.06 7.03
N ARG A 175 1.78 -16.93 7.38
CA ARG A 175 1.46 -15.87 6.40
C ARG A 175 2.74 -15.22 5.85
N VAL A 176 2.81 -15.14 4.54
CA VAL A 176 3.90 -14.51 3.78
C VAL A 176 3.41 -13.21 3.16
N LEU A 177 4.08 -12.10 3.46
CA LEU A 177 3.83 -10.81 2.82
C LEU A 177 4.78 -10.63 1.63
N SER A 178 4.25 -10.53 0.42
CA SER A 178 5.02 -10.37 -0.82
C SER A 178 4.87 -8.95 -1.38
N LEU A 179 5.89 -8.11 -1.14
CA LEU A 179 6.04 -6.77 -1.71
C LEU A 179 6.80 -6.88 -3.04
N ARG A 180 6.02 -7.12 -4.08
CA ARG A 180 6.51 -7.49 -5.41
C ARG A 180 6.73 -6.26 -6.27
N MET A 181 7.78 -6.31 -7.09
CA MET A 181 7.97 -5.39 -8.20
C MET A 181 7.86 -6.16 -9.51
N GLN A 182 6.84 -5.82 -10.34
CA GLN A 182 6.48 -6.59 -11.55
C GLN A 182 6.40 -8.11 -11.29
N ASP A 183 5.63 -8.51 -10.29
CA ASP A 183 5.43 -9.91 -9.88
C ASP A 183 6.69 -10.63 -9.36
N ALA A 184 7.81 -9.93 -9.18
CA ALA A 184 9.07 -10.49 -8.70
C ALA A 184 9.48 -9.96 -7.31
N THR A 185 10.20 -10.82 -6.58
CA THR A 185 10.91 -10.52 -5.32
C THR A 185 12.28 -11.17 -5.36
N ASN A 186 13.27 -10.60 -4.69
CA ASN A 186 14.63 -11.15 -4.65
C ASN A 186 15.24 -11.25 -3.24
N VAL A 187 14.55 -10.73 -2.23
CA VAL A 187 14.90 -10.86 -0.81
C VAL A 187 13.76 -11.53 -0.07
N GLU A 188 14.13 -12.42 0.86
CA GLU A 188 13.22 -13.02 1.83
C GLU A 188 13.75 -12.76 3.24
N ILE A 189 12.86 -12.25 4.09
CA ILE A 189 13.11 -11.96 5.50
C ILE A 189 12.19 -12.88 6.29
N THR A 190 12.77 -13.83 7.00
CA THR A 190 12.07 -14.70 7.94
C THR A 190 12.07 -14.04 9.31
N LEU A 191 10.90 -14.00 9.95
CA LEU A 191 10.70 -13.38 11.25
C LEU A 191 10.77 -14.42 12.37
N GLU A 192 11.22 -14.03 13.56
CA GLU A 192 11.31 -14.93 14.73
C GLU A 192 9.93 -15.41 15.20
N GLY A 193 8.93 -14.56 15.05
CA GLY A 193 7.53 -14.87 15.34
C GLY A 193 6.58 -14.08 14.46
N PRO A 194 5.26 -14.31 14.57
CA PRO A 194 4.28 -13.58 13.78
C PRO A 194 4.25 -12.08 14.14
N THR A 195 4.90 -11.24 13.32
CA THR A 195 4.92 -9.78 13.51
C THR A 195 3.67 -9.17 12.91
N THR A 196 3.02 -8.27 13.65
CA THR A 196 1.82 -7.58 13.17
C THR A 196 2.18 -6.44 12.23
N VAL A 197 1.96 -6.64 10.94
CA VAL A 197 2.11 -5.60 9.92
C VAL A 197 0.76 -4.95 9.64
N ARG A 198 0.72 -3.61 9.61
CA ARG A 198 -0.48 -2.87 9.22
C ARG A 198 -0.43 -2.48 7.76
N LEU A 199 -1.30 -3.08 6.96
CA LEU A 199 -1.51 -2.68 5.57
C LEU A 199 -2.56 -1.56 5.49
N PRO A 200 -2.32 -0.53 4.66
CA PRO A 200 -3.18 0.64 4.54
C PRO A 200 -4.53 0.34 3.83
N GLU A 201 -4.68 -0.85 3.23
CA GLU A 201 -5.92 -1.30 2.59
C GLU A 201 -7.08 -1.54 3.59
N LEU A 202 -8.32 -1.45 3.10
CA LEU A 202 -9.48 -1.86 3.90
C LEU A 202 -9.49 -3.40 4.02
N ALA A 203 -9.98 -3.91 5.15
CA ALA A 203 -10.27 -5.33 5.29
C ALA A 203 -11.16 -5.81 4.12
N PRO A 204 -10.88 -6.98 3.51
CA PRO A 204 -9.96 -8.03 3.95
C PRO A 204 -8.52 -7.91 3.44
N ARG A 205 -8.19 -6.89 2.62
CA ARG A 205 -6.85 -6.75 2.00
C ARG A 205 -5.88 -5.85 2.80
N GLY A 206 -6.39 -5.13 3.79
CA GLY A 206 -5.54 -4.47 4.77
C GLY A 206 -6.17 -4.43 6.16
N GLY A 207 -5.49 -3.75 7.08
CA GLY A 207 -5.62 -3.98 8.51
C GLY A 207 -4.35 -4.59 9.09
N ALA A 208 -4.44 -5.04 10.34
CA ALA A 208 -3.36 -5.71 11.05
C ALA A 208 -3.30 -7.18 10.63
N HIS A 209 -2.18 -7.61 10.07
CA HIS A 209 -1.93 -8.99 9.66
C HIS A 209 -0.68 -9.48 10.36
N ALA A 210 -0.78 -10.61 11.06
CA ALA A 210 0.39 -11.32 11.55
C ALA A 210 1.06 -12.02 10.37
N VAL A 211 2.35 -11.76 10.16
CA VAL A 211 3.15 -12.35 9.08
C VAL A 211 4.41 -12.96 9.67
N SER A 212 4.83 -14.08 9.10
CA SER A 212 6.04 -14.82 9.50
C SER A 212 7.19 -14.59 8.54
N THR A 213 6.89 -14.18 7.30
CA THR A 213 7.88 -13.96 6.26
C THR A 213 7.52 -12.72 5.46
N VAL A 214 8.51 -11.87 5.17
CA VAL A 214 8.39 -10.72 4.28
C VAL A 214 9.30 -10.91 3.08
N ARG A 215 8.71 -10.95 1.89
CA ARG A 215 9.44 -10.98 0.62
C ARG A 215 9.38 -9.60 -0.01
N LEU A 216 10.50 -9.14 -0.55
CA LEU A 216 10.60 -7.83 -1.17
C LEU A 216 11.55 -7.83 -2.38
N TRP A 217 11.49 -6.76 -3.16
CA TRP A 217 12.41 -6.50 -4.26
C TRP A 217 13.40 -5.38 -3.90
N VAL A 218 14.67 -5.57 -4.22
CA VAL A 218 15.72 -4.55 -4.14
C VAL A 218 16.51 -4.50 -5.44
N ASP A 219 16.81 -3.31 -5.95
CA ASP A 219 17.60 -3.14 -7.17
C ASP A 219 19.08 -3.53 -6.97
N ASP A 220 19.64 -3.26 -5.78
CA ASP A 220 20.99 -3.67 -5.35
C ASP A 220 20.92 -4.70 -4.22
N LEU A 221 20.77 -5.97 -4.61
CA LEU A 221 20.65 -7.10 -3.69
C LEU A 221 21.93 -7.30 -2.86
N GLU A 222 23.10 -7.21 -3.50
CA GLU A 222 24.38 -7.49 -2.83
C GLU A 222 24.73 -6.41 -1.81
N GLY A 223 24.53 -5.13 -2.18
CA GLY A 223 24.68 -4.02 -1.25
C GLY A 223 23.71 -4.12 -0.07
N PHE A 224 22.45 -4.52 -0.33
CA PHE A 224 21.46 -4.72 0.72
C PHE A 224 21.90 -5.80 1.72
N LEU A 225 22.27 -6.98 1.23
CA LEU A 225 22.71 -8.08 2.09
C LEU A 225 24.02 -7.76 2.81
N HIS A 226 24.91 -6.98 2.21
CA HIS A 226 26.11 -6.49 2.87
C HIS A 226 25.78 -5.55 4.04
N ALA A 227 24.87 -4.59 3.84
CA ALA A 227 24.43 -3.70 4.92
C ALA A 227 23.72 -4.44 6.04
N VAL A 228 22.94 -5.49 5.72
CA VAL A 228 22.32 -6.37 6.73
C VAL A 228 23.39 -7.06 7.56
N ARG A 229 24.39 -7.70 6.92
CA ARG A 229 25.50 -8.36 7.65
C ARG A 229 26.32 -7.40 8.51
N HIS A 230 26.35 -6.11 8.18
CA HIS A 230 27.08 -5.11 8.95
C HIS A 230 26.35 -4.68 10.23
N HIS A 231 25.02 -4.65 10.20
CA HIS A 231 24.20 -4.11 11.29
C HIS A 231 23.50 -5.18 12.12
N ILE A 232 23.46 -6.43 11.66
CA ILE A 232 22.94 -7.54 12.43
C ILE A 232 23.80 -7.70 13.71
N PRO A 233 23.19 -7.74 14.90
CA PRO A 233 23.91 -7.86 16.17
C PRO A 233 24.62 -9.21 16.37
#